data_AF-A0A8W8IDI5-F1
#
_entry.id   AF-A0A8W8IDI5-F1
#
_cell.length_a   1.000
_cell.length_b   1.000
_cell.length_c   1.000
_cell.angle_alpha   90.00
_cell.angle_beta   90.00
_cell.angle_gamma   90.00
#
_symmetry.space_group_name_H-M   'P 1'
#
loop_
_entity.id
_entity.type
_entity.pdbx_description
1 polymer ?
#
loop_
_entity_poly.entity_id
_entity_poly.type
_entity_poly.pdbx_seq_one_letter_code
_entity_poly.pdbx_strand_id
1 'polypeptide(L)'
;MSQTALELTVQLKTGDSKQFTKSCDTNNTSVTLNSLRQNCFTLQKEVNDFLTTLVEEERSVSNVNNESKTNDSMEDDDDDDDDDEEDDEEDGVNSSGPKCKRLKQ
;
A
#
# COMPACT_ATOMS: atom_id res chain seq x y z
N MET A 1 2.35 -34.89 5.87
CA MET A 1 2.26 -33.71 6.77
C MET A 1 1.44 -32.66 6.04
N SER A 2 0.32 -32.22 6.61
CA SER A 2 -0.55 -31.22 5.97
C SER A 2 0.05 -29.85 6.21
N GLN A 3 0.62 -29.24 5.16
CA GLN A 3 1.01 -27.83 5.20
C GLN A 3 -0.27 -27.00 5.17
N THR A 4 -0.46 -26.13 6.15
CA THR A 4 -1.47 -25.08 6.07
C THR A 4 -0.87 -23.90 5.33
N ALA A 5 -1.55 -23.42 4.30
CA ALA A 5 -1.16 -22.25 3.53
C ALA A 5 -2.30 -21.24 3.54
N LEU A 6 -1.92 -19.97 3.46
CA LEU A 6 -2.85 -18.87 3.27
C LEU A 6 -2.79 -18.48 1.79
N GLU A 7 -3.93 -18.57 1.13
CA GLU A 7 -4.05 -18.37 -0.31
C GLU A 7 -5.01 -17.22 -0.57
N LEU A 8 -4.60 -16.31 -1.45
CA LEU A 8 -5.42 -15.21 -1.92
C LEU A 8 -5.28 -15.10 -3.42
N THR A 9 -6.41 -15.07 -4.12
CA THR A 9 -6.45 -14.90 -5.56
C THR A 9 -7.08 -13.55 -5.89
N VAL A 10 -6.35 -12.71 -6.60
CA VAL A 10 -6.86 -11.47 -7.19
C VAL A 10 -7.24 -11.78 -8.63
N GLN A 11 -8.50 -11.51 -8.99
CA GLN A 11 -8.99 -11.67 -10.36
C GLN A 11 -9.38 -10.31 -10.93
N LEU A 12 -8.76 -9.96 -12.05
CA LEU A 12 -9.00 -8.71 -12.77
C LEU A 12 -10.19 -8.87 -13.71
N LYS A 13 -10.84 -7.75 -14.02
CA LYS A 13 -11.96 -7.72 -14.97
C LYS A 13 -11.56 -8.09 -16.40
N THR A 14 -10.27 -7.97 -16.72
CA THR A 14 -9.66 -8.40 -18.00
C THR A 14 -9.63 -9.92 -18.15
N GLY A 15 -9.89 -10.67 -17.07
CA GLY A 15 -9.81 -12.12 -17.02
C GLY A 15 -8.50 -12.63 -16.42
N ASP A 16 -7.49 -11.77 -16.30
CA ASP A 16 -6.22 -12.11 -15.66
C ASP A 16 -6.40 -12.39 -14.17
N SER A 17 -5.61 -13.29 -13.62
CA SER A 17 -5.61 -13.52 -12.18
C SER A 17 -4.20 -13.75 -11.65
N LYS A 18 -3.99 -13.32 -10.41
CA LYS A 18 -2.74 -13.50 -9.68
C LYS A 18 -3.04 -14.15 -8.34
N GLN A 19 -2.38 -15.27 -8.07
CA GLN A 19 -2.46 -15.98 -6.80
C GLN A 19 -1.26 -15.64 -5.93
N PHE A 20 -1.53 -15.41 -4.66
CA PHE A 20 -0.54 -15.21 -3.61
C PHE A 20 -0.70 -16.34 -2.61
N THR A 21 0.37 -17.09 -2.39
CA THR A 21 0.39 -18.22 -1.46
C THR A 21 1.47 -17.99 -0.42
N LYS A 22 1.10 -18.06 0.86
CA LYS A 22 2.03 -18.00 2.00
C LYS A 22 1.93 -19.29 2.79
N SER A 23 3.04 -20.00 2.87
CA SER A 23 3.18 -21.15 3.75
C SER A 23 3.10 -20.70 5.21
N CYS A 24 2.29 -21.39 6.02
CA CYS A 24 2.34 -21.25 7.46
C CYS A 24 3.25 -22.34 8.01
N ASP A 25 4.32 -21.96 8.70
CA ASP A 25 5.15 -22.91 9.43
C ASP A 25 4.35 -23.53 10.57
N THR A 26 3.90 -24.76 10.34
CA THR A 26 3.24 -25.59 11.36
C THR A 26 4.31 -26.31 12.16
N ASN A 27 4.73 -25.70 13.26
CA ASN A 27 5.54 -26.39 14.26
C ASN A 27 4.61 -27.39 14.99
N ASN A 28 4.51 -28.61 14.45
CA ASN A 28 3.95 -29.83 15.02
C ASN A 28 2.48 -29.88 15.51
N THR A 29 1.72 -28.79 15.69
CA THR A 29 0.27 -28.93 15.98
C THR A 29 -0.60 -27.69 15.76
N SER A 30 -0.03 -26.49 15.62
CA SER A 30 -0.84 -25.30 15.33
C SER A 30 -0.06 -24.25 14.54
N VAL A 31 -0.80 -23.52 13.70
CA VAL A 31 -0.32 -22.26 13.11
C VAL A 31 -0.23 -21.26 14.26
N THR A 32 0.94 -20.67 14.48
CA THR A 32 1.04 -19.60 15.48
C THR A 32 0.32 -18.36 14.98
N LEU A 33 -0.44 -17.69 15.85
CA LEU A 33 -1.12 -16.44 15.50
C LEU A 33 -0.15 -15.35 15.03
N ASN A 34 1.09 -15.36 15.55
CA ASN A 34 2.13 -14.44 15.10
C ASN A 34 2.57 -14.71 13.66
N SER A 35 2.80 -15.97 13.29
CA SER A 35 3.12 -16.34 11.89
C SER A 35 1.96 -16.01 10.96
N LEU A 36 0.72 -16.27 11.38
CA LEU A 36 -0.46 -15.91 10.61
C LEU A 36 -0.55 -14.39 10.40
N ARG A 37 -0.38 -13.62 11.48
CA ARG A 37 -0.39 -12.15 11.43
C ARG A 37 0.69 -11.61 10.50
N GLN A 38 1.91 -12.12 10.59
CA GLN A 38 3.01 -11.74 9.70
C GLN A 38 2.69 -12.09 8.24
N ASN A 39 2.20 -13.30 7.99
CA ASN A 39 1.79 -13.71 6.64
C ASN A 39 0.70 -12.81 6.07
N CYS A 40 -0.28 -12.39 6.87
CA CYS A 40 -1.31 -11.43 6.45
C CYS A 40 -0.70 -10.05 6.13
N PHE A 41 0.23 -9.52 6.95
CA PHE A 41 0.88 -8.24 6.67
C PHE A 41 1.70 -8.28 5.38
N THR A 42 2.49 -9.34 5.19
CA THR A 42 3.28 -9.53 3.97
C THR A 42 2.37 -9.63 2.75
N LEU A 43 1.29 -10.43 2.86
CA LEU A 43 0.33 -10.60 1.80
C LEU A 43 -0.37 -9.29 1.44
N GLN A 44 -0.77 -8.50 2.44
CA GLN A 44 -1.36 -7.18 2.23
C GLN A 44 -0.40 -6.26 1.46
N LYS A 45 0.88 -6.24 1.85
CA LYS A 45 1.89 -5.45 1.15
C LYS A 45 2.04 -5.89 -0.31
N GLU A 46 2.18 -7.18 -0.56
CA GLU A 46 2.34 -7.71 -1.92
C GLU A 46 1.13 -7.44 -2.83
N VAL A 47 -0.08 -7.51 -2.27
CA VAL A 47 -1.31 -7.17 -3.00
C VAL A 47 -1.36 -5.68 -3.30
N ASN A 48 -1.02 -4.83 -2.33
CA ASN A 48 -0.97 -3.39 -2.54
C ASN A 48 0.06 -3.02 -3.61
N ASP A 49 1.28 -3.56 -3.51
CA ASP A 49 2.34 -3.31 -4.49
C ASP A 49 1.88 -3.75 -5.89
N PHE A 50 1.27 -4.94 -6.01
CA PHE A 50 0.73 -5.41 -7.28
C PHE A 50 -0.37 -4.52 -7.86
N LEU A 51 -1.34 -4.09 -7.04
CA LEU A 51 -2.42 -3.21 -7.49
C LEU A 51 -1.89 -1.82 -7.86
N THR A 52 -0.93 -1.30 -7.10
CA THR A 52 -0.27 -0.03 -7.40
C THR A 52 0.42 -0.10 -8.77
N THR A 53 1.22 -1.14 -9.04
CA THR A 53 1.85 -1.33 -10.35
C THR A 53 0.83 -1.38 -11.48
N LEU A 54 -0.28 -2.12 -11.31
CA LEU A 54 -1.33 -2.18 -12.34
C LEU A 54 -1.95 -0.79 -12.63
N VAL A 55 -2.18 0.01 -11.59
CA VAL A 55 -2.73 1.36 -11.74
C VAL A 55 -1.70 2.30 -12.39
N GLU A 56 -0.43 2.18 -12.05
CA GLU A 56 0.66 2.96 -12.66
C GLU A 56 0.85 2.61 -14.14
N GLU A 57 0.78 1.32 -14.50
CA GLU A 57 0.80 0.86 -15.89
C GLU A 57 -0.39 1.43 -16.68
N GLU A 58 -1.61 1.37 -16.13
CA GLU A 58 -2.81 1.92 -16.79
C GLU A 58 -2.70 3.44 -17.01
N ARG A 59 -2.16 4.17 -16.02
CA ARG A 59 -1.92 5.62 -16.11
C ARG A 59 -0.85 5.96 -17.14
N SER A 60 0.23 5.18 -17.20
CA SER A 60 1.33 5.39 -18.14
C SER A 60 0.88 5.19 -19.59
N VAL A 61 0.08 4.16 -19.86
CA VAL A 61 -0.50 3.93 -21.20
C VAL A 61 -1.42 5.06 -21.64
N SER A 62 -2.15 5.65 -20.70
CA SER A 62 -3.05 6.79 -20.98
C SER A 62 -2.29 8.10 -21.29
N ASN A 63 -1.08 8.27 -20.75
CA ASN A 63 -0.28 9.49 -20.92
C ASN A 63 0.47 9.54 -22.26
N VAL A 64 0.93 8.40 -22.78
CA VAL A 64 1.67 8.32 -24.05
C VAL A 64 0.79 8.64 -25.27
N ASN A 65 -0.53 8.49 -25.15
CA ASN A 65 -1.45 8.70 -26.27
C ASN A 65 -1.80 10.18 -26.55
N ASN A 66 -1.24 11.13 -25.79
CA ASN A 66 -1.52 12.57 -25.94
C ASN A 66 -0.31 13.42 -26.36
N GLU A 67 0.87 12.82 -26.57
CA GLU A 67 2.12 13.54 -26.89
C GLU A 67 2.46 13.48 -28.39
N SER A 68 1.46 13.60 -29.26
CA SER A 68 1.68 13.70 -30.71
C SER A 68 0.91 14.87 -31.30
N LYS A 69 1.40 16.08 -30.98
CA LYS A 69 1.22 17.41 -31.63
C LYS A 69 1.77 18.42 -30.62
N THR A 70 2.85 19.16 -30.81
CA THR A 70 3.45 19.73 -32.02
C THR A 70 4.83 20.26 -31.63
N ASN A 71 5.78 20.09 -32.54
CA ASN A 71 7.10 20.68 -32.61
C ASN A 71 7.04 22.22 -32.65
N ASP A 72 7.66 22.96 -31.71
CA ASP A 72 8.50 24.14 -31.98
C ASP A 72 9.19 24.68 -30.70
N SER A 73 10.52 24.83 -30.78
CA SER A 73 11.45 25.72 -30.09
C SER A 73 10.98 26.57 -28.89
N MET A 74 11.75 26.55 -27.79
CA MET A 74 12.60 27.67 -27.32
C MET A 74 13.35 27.28 -26.03
N GLU A 75 14.61 27.70 -25.96
CA GLU A 75 15.54 27.67 -24.82
C GLU A 75 15.13 28.70 -23.75
N ASP A 76 15.24 28.33 -22.46
CA ASP A 76 15.49 29.17 -21.25
C ASP A 76 15.29 28.20 -20.06
N ASP A 77 16.31 27.72 -19.35
CA ASP A 77 17.12 28.43 -18.36
C ASP A 77 16.27 29.28 -17.40
N ASP A 78 15.73 28.64 -16.36
CA ASP A 78 15.64 29.29 -15.05
C ASP A 78 15.79 28.25 -13.94
N ASP A 79 16.97 28.31 -13.37
CA ASP A 79 17.41 27.81 -12.07
C ASP A 79 16.60 28.53 -10.98
N ASP A 80 15.75 27.81 -10.24
CA ASP A 80 15.28 28.31 -8.94
C ASP A 80 15.20 27.15 -7.94
N ASP A 81 16.34 26.99 -7.30
CA ASP A 81 16.60 26.34 -6.03
C ASP A 81 15.79 27.05 -4.93
N ASP A 82 14.67 26.46 -4.49
CA ASP A 82 13.99 26.88 -3.26
C ASP A 82 13.99 25.72 -2.25
N ASP A 83 15.12 25.66 -1.57
CA ASP A 83 15.37 25.04 -0.28
C ASP A 83 14.55 25.78 0.78
N ASP A 84 13.49 25.15 1.30
CA ASP A 84 12.84 25.58 2.54
C ASP A 84 12.72 24.37 3.48
N GLU A 85 13.85 24.08 4.14
CA GLU A 85 13.90 23.34 5.40
C GLU A 85 13.40 24.20 6.57
N GLU A 86 12.72 23.50 7.48
CA GLU A 86 12.40 23.83 8.88
C GLU A 86 11.03 24.48 9.19
N ASP A 87 10.18 23.73 9.89
CA ASP A 87 9.87 24.14 11.27
C ASP A 87 9.61 22.92 12.17
N ASP A 88 10.27 22.99 13.31
CA ASP A 88 10.32 22.09 14.45
C ASP A 88 9.13 22.39 15.40
N GLU A 89 8.99 21.58 16.45
CA GLU A 89 8.22 21.85 17.68
C GLU A 89 6.68 21.55 17.63
N GLU A 90 6.02 20.82 18.54
CA GLU A 90 6.31 20.47 19.93
C GLU A 90 5.72 19.11 20.36
N ASP A 91 6.46 18.45 21.26
CA ASP A 91 5.99 17.45 22.21
C ASP A 91 4.95 18.06 23.18
N GLY A 92 3.71 17.59 23.11
CA GLY A 92 2.59 18.12 23.91
C GLY A 92 1.84 17.06 24.68
N VAL A 93 2.44 16.56 25.76
CA VAL A 93 1.76 15.77 26.79
C VAL A 93 0.56 16.54 27.37
N ASN A 94 -0.68 16.07 27.19
CA ASN A 94 -1.73 16.31 28.19
C ASN A 94 -2.87 15.29 28.17
N SER A 95 -3.14 14.80 29.37
CA SER A 95 -4.25 13.94 29.75
C SER A 95 -5.54 14.75 29.90
N SER A 96 -6.68 14.36 29.30
CA SER A 96 -8.03 14.40 29.93
C SER A 96 -9.21 14.28 28.96
N GLY A 97 -9.92 13.15 29.03
CA GLY A 97 -11.41 13.05 28.95
C GLY A 97 -12.10 13.34 27.61
N PRO A 98 -13.39 12.95 27.41
CA PRO A 98 -14.45 12.88 28.43
C PRO A 98 -15.00 11.46 28.71
N LYS A 99 -15.36 11.20 29.98
CA LYS A 99 -16.08 9.98 30.42
C LYS A 99 -17.58 10.11 30.12
N CYS A 100 -18.10 9.34 29.16
CA CYS A 100 -19.55 9.19 28.97
C CYS A 100 -20.13 8.20 30.00
N LYS A 101 -21.06 8.69 30.82
CA LYS A 101 -21.71 8.01 31.94
C LYS A 101 -22.75 6.99 31.43
N ARG A 102 -22.78 5.79 32.03
CA ARG A 102 -23.84 4.78 31.82
C ARG A 102 -25.15 5.23 32.47
N LEU A 103 -26.25 5.25 31.70
CA LEU A 103 -27.62 5.34 32.23
C LEU A 103 -28.14 3.92 32.47
N LYS A 104 -28.68 3.65 33.65
CA LYS A 104 -29.41 2.43 34.01
C LYS A 104 -30.90 2.76 33.94
N GLN A 105 -31.67 1.99 33.19
CA GLN A 105 -33.11 1.78 33.41
C GLN A 105 -33.29 0.32 33.82
#